data_AF-A0A6B3G3H3-F1
#
_entry.id   AF-A0A6B3G3H3-F1
#
_cell.length_a   1.000
_cell.length_b   1.000
_cell.length_c   1.000
_cell.angle_alpha   90.00
_cell.angle_beta   90.00
_cell.angle_gamma   90.00
#
_symmetry.space_group_name_H-M   'P 1'
#
loop_
_entity.id
_entity.type
_entity.pdbx_description
1 polymer ?
#
loop_
_entity_poly.entity_id
_entity_poly.type
_entity_poly.pdbx_seq_one_letter_code
_entity_poly.pdbx_strand_id
1 'polypeptide(L)' 'MKYTQLGRTGLKVSRLVLGTMNFGPQTNESDSHAIMDSALGAGLNFFDTANVYGWGENKGRTEEILGTW' A
#
# COMPACT_ATOMS: atom_id res chain seq x y z
N MET A 1 5.13 -2.77 -16.44
CA MET A 1 4.50 -3.65 -15.42
C MET A 1 3.89 -4.89 -16.07
N LYS A 2 3.90 -6.06 -15.38
CA LYS A 2 3.12 -7.26 -15.77
C LYS A 2 1.87 -7.35 -14.89
N TYR A 3 0.73 -7.73 -15.48
CA TYR A 3 -0.55 -7.84 -14.79
C TYR A 3 -1.13 -9.25 -14.87
N THR A 4 -2.01 -9.59 -13.94
CA THR A 4 -2.72 -10.87 -13.87
C THR A 4 -4.15 -10.68 -13.34
N GLN A 5 -5.02 -11.68 -13.51
CA GLN A 5 -6.36 -11.66 -12.92
C GLN A 5 -6.28 -12.07 -11.45
N LEU A 6 -7.00 -11.38 -10.58
CA LEU A 6 -7.11 -11.76 -9.17
C LEU A 6 -8.11 -12.93 -9.05
N GLY A 7 -7.60 -14.15 -9.10
CA GLY A 7 -8.40 -15.37 -9.01
C GLY A 7 -9.46 -15.44 -10.11
N ARG A 8 -10.73 -15.65 -9.72
CA ARG A 8 -11.89 -15.68 -10.62
C ARG A 8 -12.63 -14.34 -10.71
N THR A 9 -12.05 -13.28 -10.14
CA THR A 9 -12.64 -11.93 -10.21
C THR A 9 -12.36 -11.30 -11.57
N GLY A 10 -13.08 -10.22 -11.89
CA GLY A 10 -12.78 -9.39 -13.06
C GLY A 10 -11.63 -8.39 -12.86
N LEU A 11 -10.98 -8.39 -11.68
CA LEU A 11 -9.94 -7.42 -11.35
C LEU A 11 -8.59 -7.82 -11.95
N LYS A 12 -8.00 -6.88 -12.69
CA LYS A 12 -6.65 -7.00 -13.25
C LYS A 12 -5.64 -6.26 -12.38
N VAL A 13 -4.80 -7.01 -11.68
CA VAL A 13 -3.83 -6.49 -10.70
C VAL A 13 -2.39 -6.66 -11.18
N SER A 14 -1.48 -5.80 -10.73
CA SER A 14 -0.05 -5.93 -10.96
C SER A 14 0.47 -7.23 -10.32
N ARG A 15 1.46 -7.88 -10.95
CA ARG A 15 2.10 -9.10 -10.43
C ARG A 15 2.90 -8.85 -9.15
N LEU A 16 3.27 -7.60 -8.88
CA LEU A 16 3.86 -7.13 -7.63
C LEU A 16 2.81 -6.30 -6.88
N VAL A 17 2.82 -6.41 -5.56
CA VAL A 17 1.94 -5.69 -4.63
C VAL A 17 2.81 -4.85 -3.68
N LEU A 18 2.39 -3.62 -3.39
CA LEU A 18 3.04 -2.80 -2.37
C LEU A 18 2.40 -3.08 -1.00
N GLY A 19 3.12 -3.77 -0.13
CA GLY A 19 2.74 -3.91 1.28
C GLY A 19 3.12 -2.67 2.09
N THR A 20 2.23 -2.24 2.98
CA THR A 20 2.33 -0.93 3.66
C THR A 20 2.51 -1.00 5.17
N MET A 21 2.70 -2.19 5.75
CA MET A 21 2.80 -2.45 7.20
C MET A 21 3.73 -1.49 7.99
N ASN A 22 4.77 -0.97 7.35
CA ASN A 22 5.78 -0.12 7.96
C ASN A 22 5.51 1.38 7.84
N PHE A 23 4.48 1.80 7.10
CA PHE A 23 4.07 3.20 6.98
C PHE A 23 3.44 3.67 8.30
N GLY A 24 4.07 4.66 8.93
CA GLY A 24 3.82 5.10 10.30
C GLY A 24 4.90 4.58 11.26
N PRO A 25 5.00 3.26 11.53
CA PRO A 25 5.93 2.72 12.52
C PRO A 25 7.42 2.93 12.20
N GLN A 26 7.81 2.77 10.93
CA GLN A 26 9.22 2.85 10.50
C GLN A 26 9.45 3.88 9.40
N THR A 27 8.42 4.15 8.60
CA THR A 27 8.44 5.09 7.49
C THR A 27 7.50 6.24 7.81
N ASN A 28 8.00 7.48 7.82
CA ASN A 28 7.14 8.64 8.04
C ASN A 28 6.17 8.85 6.87
N GLU A 29 5.17 9.71 7.04
CA GLU A 29 4.10 9.91 6.05
C GLU A 29 4.63 10.40 4.69
N SER A 30 5.52 11.40 4.68
CA SER A 30 6.10 11.94 3.44
C SER A 30 6.88 10.87 2.66
N ASP A 31 7.67 10.06 3.35
CA ASP A 31 8.43 8.98 2.70
C ASP A 31 7.49 7.85 2.23
N SER A 32 6.41 7.60 2.97
CA SER A 32 5.38 6.63 2.60
C SER A 32 4.71 7.05 1.29
N HIS A 33 4.30 8.32 1.17
CA HIS A 33 3.74 8.89 -0.06
C HIS A 33 4.73 8.82 -1.22
N ALA A 34 6.02 9.14 -1.00
CA ALA A 34 7.05 9.03 -2.03
C ALA A 34 7.24 7.58 -2.54
N ILE A 35 7.14 6.59 -1.64
CA ILE A 35 7.15 5.17 -2.02
C ILE A 35 5.90 4.81 -2.83
N MET A 36 4.72 5.29 -2.43
CA MET A 36 3.47 5.07 -3.15
C MET A 36 3.48 5.69 -4.55
N ASP A 37 3.98 6.92 -4.68
CA ASP A 37 4.18 7.60 -5.96
C ASP A 37 5.11 6.81 -6.89
N SER A 38 6.24 6.34 -6.36
CA SER A 38 7.19 5.51 -7.11
C SER A 38 6.57 4.19 -7.56
N ALA A 39 5.80 3.53 -6.69
CA ALA A 39 5.10 2.30 -7.02
C ALA A 39 4.05 2.52 -8.12
N LEU A 40 3.23 3.56 -7.98
CA LEU A 40 2.23 3.93 -8.99
C LEU A 40 2.90 4.30 -10.32
N GLY A 41 3.97 5.09 -10.29
CA GLY A 41 4.77 5.47 -11.47
C GLY A 41 5.40 4.27 -12.19
N ALA A 42 5.78 3.22 -11.46
CA ALA A 42 6.22 1.95 -12.03
C ALA A 42 5.08 1.06 -12.59
N GLY A 43 3.82 1.50 -12.41
CA GLY A 43 2.61 0.86 -12.89
C GLY A 43 1.98 -0.15 -11.92
N LEU A 44 2.37 -0.16 -10.63
CA LEU A 44 1.65 -0.95 -9.64
C LEU A 44 0.24 -0.39 -9.45
N ASN A 45 -0.74 -1.28 -9.32
CA ASN A 45 -2.13 -0.91 -9.03
C ASN A 45 -2.72 -1.74 -7.88
N PHE A 46 -1.85 -2.44 -7.13
CA PHE A 46 -2.24 -3.30 -6.04
C PHE A 46 -1.44 -2.92 -4.79
N PHE A 47 -2.15 -2.44 -3.79
CA PHE A 47 -1.65 -1.98 -2.49
C PHE A 47 -2.31 -2.82 -1.40
N ASP A 48 -1.53 -3.24 -0.42
CA ASP A 48 -1.97 -4.07 0.69
C ASP A 48 -1.83 -3.29 2.01
N THR A 49 -2.89 -3.32 2.82
CA THR A 49 -2.98 -2.67 4.13
C THR A 49 -3.85 -3.49 5.08
N ALA A 50 -3.87 -3.14 6.36
CA ALA A 50 -4.74 -3.74 7.37
C ALA A 50 -5.03 -2.78 8.51
N ASN A 51 -6.21 -2.93 9.13
CA ASN A 51 -6.65 -2.17 10.31
C ASN A 51 -5.71 -2.27 11.54
N VAL A 52 -4.82 -3.28 11.59
CA VAL A 52 -3.84 -3.46 12.68
C VAL A 52 -2.47 -2.82 12.36
N TYR A 53 -2.21 -2.44 11.11
CA TYR A 53 -0.96 -1.77 10.73
C TYR A 53 -0.87 -0.39 11.40
N GLY A 54 0.34 -0.02 11.81
CA GLY A 54 0.58 1.05 12.80
C GLY A 54 0.91 0.52 14.20
N TRP A 55 0.38 -0.65 14.58
CA TRP A 55 0.65 -1.40 15.81
C TRP A 55 0.29 -0.68 17.13
N GLY A 56 0.10 -1.45 18.21
CA GLY A 56 -0.13 -0.91 19.56
C GLY A 56 -1.30 0.08 19.64
N GLU A 57 -1.04 1.27 20.19
CA GLU A 57 -1.99 2.39 20.27
C GLU A 57 -2.23 3.07 18.90
N ASN A 58 -1.38 2.81 17.91
CA ASN A 58 -1.43 3.43 16.57
C ASN A 58 -2.07 2.51 15.51
N LYS A 59 -2.82 1.47 15.89
CA LYS A 59 -3.53 0.62 14.92
C LYS A 59 -4.43 1.47 14.02
N GLY A 60 -4.36 1.24 12.71
CA GLY A 60 -5.07 2.02 11.70
C GLY A 60 -4.26 3.19 11.15
N ARG A 61 -3.14 3.58 11.79
CA ARG A 61 -2.31 4.71 11.34
C ARG A 61 -1.81 4.54 9.91
N THR A 62 -1.53 3.31 9.49
CA THR A 62 -1.14 3.03 8.10
C THR A 62 -2.28 3.35 7.13
N GLU A 63 -3.53 2.98 7.43
CA GLU A 63 -4.69 3.31 6.58
C GLU A 63 -4.94 4.82 6.52
N GLU A 64 -4.71 5.55 7.63
CA GLU A 64 -4.77 7.02 7.64
C GLU A 64 -3.72 7.64 6.71
N ILE A 65 -2.47 7.16 6.75
CA ILE A 65 -1.39 7.63 5.85
C ILE A 65 -1.73 7.36 4.38
N LEU A 66 -2.32 6.20 4.08
CA LEU A 66 -2.81 5.88 2.73
C LEU A 66 -3.96 6.79 2.30
N GLY A 67 -4.81 7.23 3.24
CA GLY A 67 -5.98 8.07 2.96
C GLY A 67 -5.65 9.55 2.72
N THR A 68 -4.47 10.01 3.15
CA THR A 68 -3.98 11.38 2.91
C THR A 68 -3.08 11.52 1.68
N TRP A 69 -2.80 10.40 0.99
CA TRP A 69 -2.14 10.35 -0.31
C TRP A 69 -3.14 10.62 -1.45
#